data_AF-A0A1B0D3T7-F1
#
_entry.id   AF-A0A1B0D3T7-F1
#
_cell.length_a   1.000
_cell.length_b   1.000
_cell.length_c   1.000
_cell.angle_alpha   90.00
_cell.angle_beta   90.00
_cell.angle_gamma   90.00
#
_symmetry.space_group_name_H-M   'P 1'
#
loop_
_entity.id
_entity.type
_entity.pdbx_description
1 polymer ?
#
loop_
_entity_poly.entity_id
_entity_poly.type
_entity_poly.pdbx_seq_one_letter_code
_entity_poly.pdbx_strand_id
1 'polypeptide(L)'
;MKTSEFFYLVGYSFGAFITLEIARLLEESGMSGQILLIDGAPAFLKRLAIGQMTEDYTDETIQIVLISGIIRIIFPDENAEDLFARISELKTWEDRVNKLVELSKHQHVYSEGYLRLMADALLMRLKVILEADITNIVPLKCPITLVRPTEVSIVDIDEDYELSKYTTGPVNLKFIEGNHISMLENSKLPQIINDLDPKLESDKAFKKYLTN
;
A
#
# COMPACT_ATOMS: atom_id res chain seq x y z
N MET A 1 30.93 18.83 -11.20
CA MET A 1 29.65 18.78 -10.46
C MET A 1 29.35 17.33 -10.19
N LYS A 2 29.12 16.91 -8.94
CA LYS A 2 28.55 15.58 -8.70
C LYS A 2 27.19 15.58 -9.40
N THR A 3 26.98 14.68 -10.35
CA THR A 3 25.64 14.35 -10.82
C THR A 3 24.86 13.92 -9.58
N SER A 4 23.89 14.73 -9.11
CA SER A 4 22.98 14.25 -8.08
C SER A 4 22.25 13.06 -8.70
N GLU A 5 22.41 11.89 -8.11
CA GLU A 5 21.69 10.70 -8.56
C GLU A 5 20.19 10.99 -8.49
N PHE A 6 19.46 10.69 -9.57
CA PHE A 6 18.02 10.87 -9.64
C PHE A 6 17.34 9.56 -9.27
N PHE A 7 16.47 9.57 -8.27
CA PHE A 7 15.71 8.38 -7.89
C PHE A 7 14.34 8.33 -8.57
N TYR A 8 13.89 7.12 -8.87
CA TYR A 8 12.52 6.83 -9.24
C TYR A 8 12.01 5.72 -8.33
N LEU A 9 11.00 6.01 -7.52
CA LEU A 9 10.42 5.05 -6.58
C LEU A 9 8.98 4.74 -6.96
N VAL A 10 8.62 3.47 -6.85
CA VAL A 10 7.27 2.96 -7.10
C VAL A 10 6.76 2.28 -5.84
N GLY A 11 5.63 2.74 -5.31
CA GLY A 11 4.99 2.18 -4.12
C GLY A 11 3.57 1.76 -4.41
N TYR A 12 3.20 0.53 -4.04
CA TYR A 12 1.82 0.04 -4.15
C TYR A 12 1.20 -0.12 -2.77
N SER A 13 -0.05 0.34 -2.59
CA SER A 13 -0.83 0.16 -1.36
C SER A 13 -0.04 0.65 -0.13
N PHE A 14 0.11 -0.17 0.91
CA PHE A 14 0.96 0.11 2.08
C PHE A 14 2.39 0.58 1.71
N GLY A 15 2.93 0.11 0.59
CA GLY A 15 4.22 0.54 0.07
C GLY A 15 4.33 2.06 -0.14
N ALA A 16 3.22 2.80 -0.21
CA ALA A 16 3.21 4.25 -0.23
C ALA A 16 3.88 4.88 1.01
N PHE A 17 3.61 4.35 2.22
CA PHE A 17 4.29 4.82 3.44
C PHE A 17 5.80 4.69 3.33
N ILE A 18 6.24 3.50 2.94
CA ILE A 18 7.66 3.17 2.82
C ILE A 18 8.31 4.02 1.72
N THR A 19 7.62 4.19 0.59
CA THR A 19 8.13 4.96 -0.54
C THR A 19 8.32 6.43 -0.21
N LEU A 20 7.35 7.05 0.46
CA LEU A 20 7.44 8.45 0.88
C LEU A 20 8.57 8.65 1.90
N GLU A 21 8.74 7.73 2.85
CA GLU A 21 9.81 7.83 3.84
C GLU A 21 11.20 7.62 3.23
N ILE A 22 11.35 6.66 2.30
CA ILE A 22 12.60 6.50 1.55
C ILE A 22 12.90 7.76 0.73
N ALA A 23 11.90 8.33 0.05
CA ALA A 23 12.09 9.56 -0.72
C ALA A 23 12.55 10.73 0.16
N ARG A 24 11.98 10.87 1.37
CA ARG A 24 12.41 11.88 2.36
C ARG A 24 13.89 11.73 2.70
N LEU A 25 14.32 10.51 3.03
CA LEU A 25 15.72 10.20 3.35
C LEU A 25 16.66 10.50 2.17
N LEU A 26 16.24 10.19 0.94
CA LEU A 26 17.03 10.47 -0.27
C LEU A 26 17.11 11.98 -0.53
N GLU A 27 16.03 12.74 -0.37
CA GLU A 27 16.04 14.20 -0.51
C GLU A 27 16.94 14.89 0.53
N GLU A 28 16.91 14.40 1.78
CA GLU A 28 17.81 14.88 2.85
C GLU A 28 19.28 14.60 2.55
N SER A 29 19.56 13.53 1.81
CA SER A 29 20.91 13.22 1.32
C SER A 29 21.34 14.08 0.11
N GLY A 30 20.46 14.96 -0.38
CA GLY A 30 20.70 15.86 -1.51
C GLY A 30 20.34 15.26 -2.88
N MET A 31 19.62 14.14 -2.92
CA MET A 31 19.12 13.56 -4.17
C MET A 31 17.79 14.20 -4.57
N SER A 32 17.54 14.27 -5.87
CA SER A 32 16.22 14.60 -6.41
C SER A 32 15.61 13.34 -7.02
N GLY A 33 14.31 13.37 -7.26
CA GLY A 33 13.65 12.21 -7.83
C GLY A 33 12.20 12.46 -8.13
N GLN A 34 11.47 11.38 -8.34
CA GLN A 34 10.02 11.37 -8.50
C GLN A 34 9.44 10.07 -7.95
N ILE A 35 8.15 10.13 -7.65
CA ILE A 35 7.42 9.02 -7.02
C ILE A 35 6.24 8.64 -7.89
N LEU A 36 6.00 7.33 -8.02
CA LEU A 36 4.74 6.77 -8.51
C LEU A 36 4.10 5.93 -7.41
N LEU A 37 2.91 6.33 -6.97
CA LEU A 37 2.10 5.57 -6.02
C LEU A 37 0.96 4.88 -6.75
N ILE A 38 0.75 3.59 -6.48
CA ILE A 38 -0.31 2.76 -7.05
C ILE A 38 -1.31 2.50 -5.93
N ASP A 39 -2.47 3.14 -6.04
CA ASP A 39 -3.60 3.05 -5.12
C ASP A 39 -3.23 3.06 -3.63
N GLY A 40 -2.42 4.04 -3.23
CA GLY A 40 -1.96 4.18 -1.87
C GLY A 40 -1.51 5.59 -1.55
N ALA A 41 -1.91 6.06 -0.38
CA ALA A 41 -1.42 7.26 0.27
C ALA A 41 -1.65 7.14 1.78
N PRO A 42 -0.87 7.82 2.63
CA PRO A 42 -1.02 7.67 4.08
C PRO A 42 -2.42 8.04 4.61
N ALA A 43 -2.96 9.20 4.18
CA ALA A 43 -4.30 9.64 4.59
C ALA A 43 -5.39 8.66 4.12
N PHE A 44 -5.31 8.21 2.87
CA PHE A 44 -6.23 7.21 2.31
C PHE A 44 -6.23 5.90 3.09
N LEU A 45 -5.06 5.32 3.33
CA LEU A 45 -4.94 4.05 4.05
C LEU A 45 -5.37 4.19 5.51
N LYS A 46 -5.07 5.33 6.15
CA LYS A 46 -5.51 5.60 7.52
C LYS A 46 -7.03 5.72 7.61
N ARG A 47 -7.67 6.42 6.68
CA ARG A 47 -9.16 6.44 6.60
C ARG A 47 -9.73 5.06 6.34
N LEU A 48 -9.10 4.27 5.47
CA LEU A 48 -9.53 2.90 5.18
C LEU A 48 -9.50 2.04 6.46
N ALA A 49 -8.39 2.10 7.20
CA ALA A 49 -8.22 1.35 8.43
C ALA A 49 -9.21 1.80 9.52
N ILE A 50 -9.34 3.11 9.76
CA ILE A 50 -10.27 3.66 10.77
C ILE A 50 -11.72 3.33 10.40
N GLY A 51 -12.09 3.34 9.11
CA GLY A 51 -13.44 3.01 8.66
C GLY A 51 -13.85 1.55 8.93
N GLN A 52 -12.90 0.68 9.28
CA GLN A 52 -13.19 -0.69 9.74
C GLN A 52 -13.27 -0.82 11.26
N MET A 53 -13.06 0.27 12.01
CA MET A 53 -12.89 0.28 13.46
C MET A 53 -13.94 1.16 14.15
N THR A 54 -14.11 0.97 15.46
CA THR A 54 -14.84 1.92 16.32
C THR A 54 -13.91 3.09 16.70
N GLU A 55 -14.48 4.22 17.14
CA GLU A 55 -13.71 5.41 17.55
C GLU A 55 -12.73 5.13 18.70
N ASP A 56 -13.01 4.14 19.54
CA ASP A 56 -12.27 3.72 20.73
C ASP A 56 -11.53 2.38 20.54
N TYR A 57 -11.02 2.13 19.32
CA TYR A 57 -10.37 0.87 19.00
C TYR A 57 -9.20 0.55 19.95
N THR A 58 -9.06 -0.73 20.25
CA THR A 58 -7.98 -1.26 21.09
C THR A 58 -7.04 -2.14 20.26
N ASP A 59 -5.89 -2.50 20.83
CA ASP A 59 -4.98 -3.50 20.24
C ASP A 59 -5.70 -4.82 19.93
N GLU A 60 -6.67 -5.20 20.75
CA GLU A 60 -7.49 -6.38 20.50
C GLU A 60 -8.43 -6.18 19.30
N THR A 61 -9.11 -5.03 19.21
CA THR A 61 -9.98 -4.69 18.08
C THR A 61 -9.20 -4.69 16.76
N ILE A 62 -7.96 -4.17 16.77
CA ILE A 62 -7.07 -4.19 15.60
C ILE A 62 -6.79 -5.63 15.14
N GLN A 63 -6.47 -6.52 16.07
CA GLN A 63 -6.25 -7.93 15.76
C GLN A 63 -7.52 -8.57 15.19
N ILE A 64 -8.69 -8.32 15.79
CA ILE A 64 -9.97 -8.89 15.36
C ILE A 64 -10.31 -8.46 13.92
N VAL A 65 -10.15 -7.18 13.59
CA VAL A 65 -10.38 -6.70 12.22
C VAL A 65 -9.41 -7.34 11.23
N LEU A 66 -8.14 -7.47 11.59
CA LEU A 66 -7.16 -8.16 10.74
C LEU A 66 -7.54 -9.64 10.51
N ILE A 67 -7.93 -10.36 11.57
CA ILE A 67 -8.39 -11.75 11.48
C ILE A 67 -9.60 -11.86 10.54
N SER A 68 -10.59 -10.97 10.68
CA SER A 68 -11.76 -10.93 9.79
C SER A 68 -11.36 -10.75 8.33
N GLY A 69 -10.42 -9.83 8.04
CA GLY A 69 -9.87 -9.63 6.71
C GLY A 69 -9.15 -10.87 6.15
N ILE A 70 -8.31 -11.51 6.97
CA ILE A 70 -7.61 -12.75 6.58
C ILE A 70 -8.61 -13.86 6.26
N ILE A 71 -9.63 -14.06 7.11
CA ILE A 71 -10.66 -15.09 6.91
C ILE A 71 -11.37 -14.91 5.58
N ARG A 72 -11.84 -13.68 5.30
CA ARG A 72 -12.57 -13.37 4.07
C ARG A 72 -11.74 -13.59 2.80
N ILE A 73 -10.44 -13.34 2.86
CA ILE A 73 -9.55 -13.43 1.69
C ILE A 73 -9.03 -14.86 1.48
N ILE A 74 -8.63 -15.54 2.56
CA ILE A 74 -7.90 -16.82 2.48
C ILE A 74 -8.83 -18.03 2.62
N PHE A 75 -9.99 -17.86 3.26
CA PHE A 75 -10.97 -18.92 3.49
C PHE A 75 -12.37 -18.52 2.96
N PRO A 76 -12.48 -18.08 1.69
CA PRO A 76 -13.75 -17.57 1.15
C PRO A 76 -14.86 -18.63 1.06
N ASP A 77 -14.48 -19.91 0.97
CA ASP A 77 -15.41 -21.04 0.83
C ASP A 77 -15.86 -21.64 2.18
N GLU A 78 -15.23 -21.21 3.28
CA GLU A 78 -15.60 -21.64 4.63
C GLU A 78 -16.74 -20.77 5.19
N ASN A 79 -17.41 -21.25 6.25
CA ASN A 79 -18.33 -20.39 7.00
C ASN A 79 -17.54 -19.33 7.76
N ALA A 80 -17.31 -18.18 7.12
CA ALA A 80 -16.49 -17.09 7.63
C ALA A 80 -16.97 -16.58 9.01
N GLU A 81 -18.28 -16.59 9.28
CA GLU A 81 -18.85 -16.12 10.54
C GLU A 81 -18.52 -17.08 11.70
N ASP A 82 -18.73 -18.39 11.50
CA ASP A 82 -18.37 -19.42 12.49
C ASP A 82 -16.86 -19.41 12.76
N LEU A 83 -16.07 -19.35 11.69
CA LEU A 83 -14.63 -19.36 11.81
C LEU A 83 -14.12 -18.11 12.55
N PHE A 84 -14.67 -16.95 12.23
CA PHE A 84 -14.36 -15.71 12.92
C PHE A 84 -14.74 -15.77 14.40
N ALA A 85 -15.96 -16.25 14.74
CA ALA A 85 -16.40 -16.39 16.11
C ALA A 85 -15.41 -17.23 16.93
N ARG A 86 -15.04 -18.40 16.43
CA ARG A 86 -14.09 -19.32 17.09
C ARG A 86 -12.70 -18.74 17.28
N ILE A 87 -12.18 -17.96 16.32
CA ILE A 87 -10.85 -17.35 16.43
C ILE A 87 -10.88 -16.10 17.33
N SER A 88 -11.95 -15.31 17.25
CA SER A 88 -12.08 -14.06 18.02
C SER A 88 -12.12 -14.28 19.54
N GLU A 89 -12.68 -15.41 19.99
CA GLU A 89 -12.72 -15.81 21.41
C GLU A 89 -11.33 -16.16 22.00
N LEU A 90 -10.33 -16.40 21.15
CA LEU A 90 -8.97 -16.69 21.61
C LEU A 90 -8.33 -15.43 22.19
N LYS A 91 -7.70 -15.58 23.36
CA LYS A 91 -7.25 -14.45 24.19
C LYS A 91 -5.99 -13.76 23.68
N THR A 92 -5.10 -14.50 23.04
CA THR A 92 -3.79 -13.97 22.63
C THR A 92 -3.69 -13.92 21.11
N TRP A 93 -2.89 -12.97 20.63
CA TRP A 93 -2.54 -12.90 19.21
C TRP A 93 -1.91 -14.21 18.72
N GLU A 94 -1.02 -14.79 19.53
CA GLU A 94 -0.35 -16.05 19.21
C GLU A 94 -1.35 -17.20 19.02
N ASP A 95 -2.35 -17.33 19.89
CA ASP A 95 -3.41 -18.34 19.77
C ASP A 95 -4.23 -18.15 18.49
N ARG A 96 -4.57 -16.89 18.16
CA ARG A 96 -5.31 -16.54 16.93
C ARG A 96 -4.53 -16.95 15.69
N VAL A 97 -3.23 -16.62 15.64
CA VAL A 97 -2.34 -17.00 14.53
C VAL A 97 -2.13 -18.51 14.47
N ASN A 98 -1.91 -19.17 15.61
CA ASN A 98 -1.82 -20.63 15.71
C ASN A 98 -3.03 -21.30 15.04
N LYS A 99 -4.23 -20.79 15.31
CA LYS A 99 -5.45 -21.35 14.75
C LYS A 99 -5.56 -21.15 13.25
N LEU A 100 -5.24 -19.96 12.75
CA LEU A 100 -5.18 -19.70 11.30
C LEU A 100 -4.18 -20.64 10.59
N VAL A 101 -2.99 -20.80 11.15
CA VAL A 101 -1.95 -21.68 10.60
C VAL A 101 -2.42 -23.13 10.58
N GLU A 102 -3.09 -23.60 11.64
CA GLU A 102 -3.68 -24.95 11.70
C GLU A 102 -4.67 -25.19 10.56
N LEU A 103 -5.52 -24.21 10.27
CA LEU A 103 -6.54 -24.30 9.21
C LEU A 103 -5.91 -24.25 7.81
N SER A 104 -4.82 -23.50 7.62
CA SER A 104 -4.09 -23.43 6.35
C SER A 104 -3.29 -24.70 6.03
N LYS A 105 -3.13 -25.66 6.95
CA LYS A 105 -2.25 -26.84 6.76
C LYS A 105 -2.56 -27.64 5.49
N HIS A 106 -3.84 -27.77 5.15
CA HIS A 106 -4.30 -28.53 3.98
C HIS A 106 -4.01 -27.84 2.65
N GLN A 107 -3.72 -26.54 2.65
CA GLN A 107 -3.41 -25.80 1.42
C GLN A 107 -2.01 -26.13 0.90
N HIS A 108 -1.07 -26.51 1.78
CA HIS A 108 0.31 -26.89 1.45
C HIS A 108 1.09 -25.88 0.57
N VAL A 109 0.68 -24.60 0.54
CA VAL A 109 1.31 -23.56 -0.29
C VAL A 109 2.53 -22.94 0.39
N TYR A 110 2.45 -22.69 1.70
CA TYR A 110 3.47 -21.99 2.47
C TYR A 110 3.84 -22.73 3.75
N SER A 111 5.04 -22.48 4.28
CA SER A 111 5.47 -23.05 5.56
C SER A 111 4.73 -22.40 6.73
N GLU A 112 4.51 -23.15 7.82
CA GLU A 112 3.88 -22.62 9.03
C GLU A 112 4.63 -21.40 9.60
N GLY A 113 5.97 -21.44 9.57
CA GLY A 113 6.80 -20.33 10.02
C GLY A 113 6.60 -19.06 9.18
N TYR A 114 6.45 -19.21 7.87
CA TYR A 114 6.15 -18.08 6.98
C TYR A 114 4.79 -17.47 7.27
N LEU A 115 3.75 -18.30 7.45
CA LEU A 115 2.39 -17.83 7.74
C LEU A 115 2.33 -17.02 9.04
N ARG A 116 3.07 -17.43 10.08
CA ARG A 116 3.19 -16.69 11.34
C ARG A 116 3.82 -15.32 11.15
N LEU A 117 4.98 -15.29 10.49
CA LEU A 117 5.67 -14.04 10.19
C LEU A 117 4.83 -13.09 9.34
N MET A 118 4.04 -13.64 8.41
CA MET A 118 3.12 -12.83 7.59
C MET A 118 2.00 -12.22 8.43
N ALA A 119 1.39 -12.99 9.33
CA ALA A 119 0.36 -12.47 10.23
C ALA A 119 0.92 -11.33 11.10
N ASP A 120 2.09 -11.52 11.69
CA ASP A 120 2.77 -10.50 12.51
C ASP A 120 3.08 -9.24 11.69
N ALA A 121 3.58 -9.41 10.46
CA ALA A 121 3.88 -8.31 9.56
C ALA A 121 2.60 -7.52 9.18
N LEU A 122 1.49 -8.20 8.92
CA LEU A 122 0.21 -7.55 8.61
C LEU A 122 -0.31 -6.75 9.81
N LEU A 123 -0.23 -7.30 11.03
CA LEU A 123 -0.62 -6.60 12.25
C LEU A 123 0.23 -5.34 12.45
N MET A 124 1.54 -5.45 12.27
CA MET A 124 2.46 -4.33 12.38
C MET A 124 2.16 -3.24 11.35
N ARG A 125 1.89 -3.60 10.09
CA ARG A 125 1.51 -2.64 9.04
C ARG A 125 0.23 -1.89 9.39
N LEU A 126 -0.77 -2.59 9.92
CA LEU A 126 -2.03 -1.96 10.34
C LEU A 126 -1.80 -0.99 11.50
N LYS A 127 -0.97 -1.34 12.48
CA LYS A 127 -0.57 -0.43 13.56
C LYS A 127 0.15 0.82 13.04
N VAL A 128 1.11 0.66 12.12
CA VAL A 128 1.79 1.78 11.47
C VAL A 128 0.80 2.72 10.79
N ILE A 129 -0.19 2.18 10.07
CA ILE A 129 -1.24 2.99 9.42
C ILE A 129 -2.04 3.79 10.46
N LEU A 130 -2.48 3.13 11.53
CA LEU A 130 -3.33 3.74 12.56
C LEU A 130 -2.58 4.80 13.37
N GLU A 131 -1.30 4.55 13.67
CA GLU A 131 -0.44 5.44 14.47
C GLU A 131 0.19 6.57 13.65
N ALA A 132 0.17 6.51 12.32
CA ALA A 132 0.80 7.50 11.46
C ALA A 132 0.30 8.93 11.73
N ASP A 133 1.22 9.87 11.96
CA ASP A 133 0.89 11.29 12.01
C ASP A 133 0.65 11.81 10.59
N ILE A 134 -0.61 12.12 10.29
CA ILE A 134 -1.04 12.71 9.01
C ILE A 134 -1.38 14.21 9.15
N THR A 135 -1.00 14.82 10.28
CA THR A 135 -1.25 16.23 10.58
C THR A 135 0.02 17.07 10.45
N ASN A 136 1.13 16.60 11.03
CA ASN A 136 2.43 17.29 10.97
C ASN A 136 3.29 16.75 9.82
N ILE A 137 2.83 16.93 8.59
CA ILE A 137 3.52 16.45 7.40
C ILE A 137 4.63 17.44 7.02
N VAL A 138 5.84 16.92 6.82
CA VAL A 138 6.94 17.66 6.18
C VAL A 138 6.90 17.34 4.69
N PRO A 139 6.51 18.28 3.81
CA PRO A 139 6.33 17.98 2.39
C PRO A 139 7.66 17.71 1.69
N LEU A 140 7.67 16.72 0.80
CA LEU A 140 8.74 16.45 -0.15
C LEU A 140 8.84 17.55 -1.21
N LYS A 141 9.93 17.57 -1.97
CA LYS A 141 10.10 18.43 -3.15
C LYS A 141 9.75 17.72 -4.45
N CYS A 142 9.91 16.40 -4.48
CA CYS A 142 9.71 15.59 -5.67
C CYS A 142 8.24 15.52 -6.10
N PRO A 143 7.95 15.49 -7.41
CA PRO A 143 6.60 15.26 -7.91
C PRO A 143 6.11 13.85 -7.55
N ILE A 144 4.80 13.73 -7.38
CA ILE A 144 4.13 12.45 -7.10
C ILE A 144 3.12 12.17 -8.21
N THR A 145 3.16 10.98 -8.79
CA THR A 145 2.08 10.48 -9.65
C THR A 145 1.29 9.42 -8.89
N LEU A 146 -0.02 9.60 -8.75
CA LEU A 146 -0.93 8.60 -8.19
C LEU A 146 -1.67 7.89 -9.33
N VAL A 147 -1.54 6.56 -9.37
CA VAL A 147 -2.32 5.68 -10.23
C VAL A 147 -3.47 5.10 -9.42
N ARG A 148 -4.70 5.46 -9.77
CA ARG A 148 -5.93 5.02 -9.08
C ARG A 148 -6.69 3.97 -9.90
N PRO A 149 -7.32 3.00 -9.24
CA PRO A 149 -8.33 2.17 -9.87
C PRO A 149 -9.60 2.99 -10.12
N THR A 150 -10.43 2.53 -11.04
CA THR A 150 -11.77 3.10 -11.27
C THR A 150 -12.74 2.73 -10.16
N GLU A 151 -12.57 1.57 -9.53
CA GLU A 151 -13.33 1.12 -8.37
C GLU A 151 -12.57 1.51 -7.08
N VAL A 152 -13.08 2.51 -6.36
CA VAL A 152 -12.41 3.09 -5.19
C VAL A 152 -13.08 2.62 -3.89
N SER A 153 -12.26 2.23 -2.90
CA SER A 153 -12.74 1.75 -1.60
C SER A 153 -13.28 2.85 -0.67
N ILE A 154 -12.95 4.12 -0.93
CA ILE A 154 -13.36 5.29 -0.14
C ILE A 154 -13.78 6.41 -1.10
N VAL A 155 -14.96 6.97 -0.85
CA VAL A 155 -15.49 8.11 -1.64
C VAL A 155 -15.34 9.45 -0.93
N ASP A 156 -15.10 9.45 0.38
CA ASP A 156 -14.93 10.66 1.20
C ASP A 156 -13.44 10.98 1.40
N ILE A 157 -12.75 11.28 0.30
CA ILE A 157 -11.37 11.78 0.27
C ILE A 157 -11.12 12.53 -1.04
N ASP A 158 -10.23 13.53 -0.98
CA ASP A 158 -9.79 14.27 -2.17
C ASP A 158 -9.25 13.32 -3.25
N GLU A 159 -9.37 13.73 -4.51
CA GLU A 159 -9.04 12.87 -5.67
C GLU A 159 -7.56 12.44 -5.71
N ASP A 160 -6.69 13.21 -5.09
CA ASP A 160 -5.26 12.94 -4.97
C ASP A 160 -4.90 12.16 -3.70
N TYR A 161 -5.89 11.64 -2.98
CA TYR A 161 -5.72 10.98 -1.68
C TYR A 161 -5.00 11.86 -0.64
N GLU A 162 -5.18 13.17 -0.73
CA GLU A 162 -4.50 14.21 0.05
C GLU A 162 -2.98 14.29 -0.14
N LEU A 163 -2.45 13.72 -1.23
CA LEU A 163 -1.02 13.74 -1.53
C LEU A 163 -0.47 15.16 -1.76
N SER A 164 -1.31 16.13 -2.10
CA SER A 164 -0.96 17.56 -2.13
C SER A 164 -0.41 18.09 -0.79
N LYS A 165 -0.70 17.44 0.34
CA LYS A 165 -0.09 17.76 1.64
C LYS A 165 1.32 17.18 1.80
N TYR A 166 1.67 16.16 1.01
CA TYR A 166 2.92 15.39 1.12
C TYR A 166 4.03 15.88 0.18
N THR A 167 3.74 16.81 -0.73
CA THR A 167 4.74 17.36 -1.63
C THR A 167 4.46 18.82 -1.99
N THR A 168 5.53 19.57 -2.22
CA THR A 168 5.50 20.91 -2.86
C THR A 168 5.60 20.82 -4.39
N GLY A 169 5.93 19.64 -4.93
CA GLY A 169 5.91 19.35 -6.36
C GLY A 169 4.50 19.07 -6.88
N PRO A 170 4.33 18.91 -8.20
CA PRO A 170 3.03 18.58 -8.77
C PRO A 170 2.58 17.17 -8.37
N VAL A 171 1.28 17.03 -8.13
CA VAL A 171 0.60 15.74 -7.99
C VAL A 171 -0.16 15.42 -9.27
N ASN A 172 0.22 14.35 -9.96
CA ASN A 172 -0.41 13.92 -11.21
C ASN A 172 -1.29 12.70 -10.97
N LEU A 173 -2.48 12.67 -11.60
CA LEU A 173 -3.40 11.54 -11.48
C LEU A 173 -3.42 10.71 -12.77
N LYS A 174 -3.44 9.39 -12.62
CA LYS A 174 -3.70 8.42 -13.67
C LYS A 174 -4.79 7.47 -13.19
N PHE A 175 -5.69 7.07 -14.07
CA PHE A 175 -6.77 6.15 -13.74
C PHE A 175 -6.67 4.91 -14.62
N ILE A 176 -6.80 3.73 -14.01
CA ILE A 176 -6.82 2.44 -14.71
C ILE A 176 -8.03 1.63 -14.23
N GLU A 177 -8.57 0.83 -15.14
CA GLU A 177 -9.73 -0.01 -14.86
C GLU A 177 -9.39 -1.12 -13.86
N GLY A 178 -10.34 -1.40 -12.96
CA GLY A 178 -10.26 -2.42 -11.92
C GLY A 178 -10.48 -1.84 -10.52
N ASN A 179 -10.12 -2.63 -9.52
CA ASN A 179 -10.07 -2.28 -8.10
C ASN A 179 -8.63 -2.38 -7.57
N HIS A 180 -8.45 -2.21 -6.26
CA HIS A 180 -7.15 -2.29 -5.58
C HIS A 180 -6.28 -3.49 -6.00
N ILE A 181 -6.89 -4.65 -6.27
CA ILE A 181 -6.20 -5.89 -6.63
C ILE A 181 -6.12 -6.04 -8.15
N SER A 182 -7.27 -6.01 -8.85
CA SER A 182 -7.32 -6.31 -10.28
C SER A 182 -6.60 -5.27 -11.14
N MET A 183 -6.38 -4.06 -10.64
CA MET A 183 -5.61 -3.04 -11.35
C MET A 183 -4.15 -3.45 -11.61
N LEU A 184 -3.58 -4.35 -10.80
CA LEU A 184 -2.21 -4.84 -10.99
C LEU A 184 -2.05 -5.70 -12.25
N GLU A 185 -3.15 -6.31 -12.71
CA GLU A 185 -3.19 -7.11 -13.94
C GLU A 185 -3.50 -6.23 -15.17
N ASN A 186 -3.79 -4.94 -14.97
CA ASN A 186 -4.11 -4.04 -16.06
C ASN A 186 -2.87 -3.76 -16.92
N SER A 187 -2.93 -4.13 -18.20
CA SER A 187 -1.82 -3.95 -19.16
C SER A 187 -1.32 -2.49 -19.32
N LYS A 188 -2.12 -1.49 -18.92
CA LYS A 188 -1.71 -0.08 -18.92
C LYS A 188 -0.77 0.26 -17.76
N LEU A 189 -0.82 -0.46 -16.64
CA LEU A 189 -0.02 -0.14 -15.46
C LEU A 189 1.50 -0.23 -15.73
N PRO A 190 2.03 -1.31 -16.36
CA PRO A 190 3.44 -1.35 -16.74
C PRO A 190 3.83 -0.22 -17.72
N GLN A 191 2.93 0.20 -18.60
CA GLN A 191 3.19 1.31 -19.52
C GLN A 191 3.36 2.63 -18.75
N ILE A 192 2.47 2.92 -17.80
CA ILE A 192 2.54 4.12 -16.96
C ILE A 192 3.84 4.14 -16.14
N ILE A 193 4.23 3.01 -15.54
CA ILE A 193 5.48 2.88 -14.79
C ILE A 193 6.69 3.17 -15.69
N ASN A 194 6.75 2.53 -16.87
CA ASN A 194 7.86 2.69 -17.81
C ASN A 194 7.86 4.05 -18.53
N ASP A 195 6.72 4.72 -18.61
CA ASP A 195 6.59 6.08 -19.16
C ASP A 195 7.14 7.14 -18.24
N LEU A 196 7.15 6.87 -16.94
CA LEU A 196 7.71 7.76 -15.97
C LEU A 196 9.18 7.44 -15.68
N ASP A 197 9.68 6.22 -15.89
CA ASP A 197 11.10 5.93 -15.61
C ASP A 197 12.08 6.81 -16.41
N PRO A 198 12.84 7.72 -15.75
CA PRO A 198 13.77 8.63 -16.42
C PRO A 198 14.92 7.91 -17.12
N LYS A 199 15.23 6.65 -16.75
CA LYS A 199 16.24 5.85 -17.45
C LYS A 199 15.76 5.37 -18.82
N LEU A 200 14.44 5.29 -19.02
CA LEU A 200 13.83 4.87 -20.29
C LEU A 200 13.47 6.06 -21.18
N GLU A 201 13.46 7.29 -20.66
CA GLU A 201 13.23 8.50 -21.47
C GLU A 201 14.34 8.72 -22.52
N SER A 202 15.60 8.44 -22.18
CA SER A 202 16.73 8.54 -23.11
C SER A 202 16.57 7.61 -24.32
N ASP A 203 16.09 6.38 -24.10
CA ASP A 203 15.84 5.40 -25.16
C ASP A 203 14.67 5.80 -26.07
N LYS A 204 13.64 6.44 -25.51
CA LYS A 204 12.47 6.94 -26.28
C LYS A 204 12.83 8.16 -27.13
N ALA A 205 13.63 9.09 -26.58
CA ALA A 205 14.14 10.24 -27.33
C ALA A 205 15.00 9.79 -28.53
N PHE A 206 15.83 8.76 -28.36
CA PHE A 206 16.63 8.18 -29.42
C PHE A 206 15.76 7.51 -30.51
N LYS A 207 14.74 6.73 -30.15
CA LYS A 207 13.81 6.12 -31.12
C LYS A 207 13.02 7.15 -31.93
N LYS A 208 12.60 8.25 -31.29
CA LYS A 208 11.89 9.35 -31.97
C LYS A 208 12.79 10.09 -32.98
N TYR A 209 14.10 10.11 -32.74
CA TYR A 209 15.09 10.62 -33.69
C TYR A 209 15.31 9.71 -34.91
N LEU A 210 15.06 8.40 -34.79
CA LEU A 210 15.21 7.43 -35.88
C LEU A 210 13.95 7.27 -36.75
N THR A 211 12.82 7.82 -36.29
CA THR A 211 11.51 7.73 -36.96
C THR A 211 11.04 9.04 -37.58
N ASN A 212 11.85 10.10 -37.47
CA ASN A 212 11.75 11.36 -38.21
C ASN A 212 12.88 11.45 -39.24
#